data_AF-A0A9E3GZP0-F1
#
_entry.id   AF-A0A9E3GZP0-F1
#
_cell.length_a   1.000
_cell.length_b   1.000
_cell.length_c   1.000
_cell.angle_alpha   90.00
_cell.angle_beta   90.00
_cell.angle_gamma   90.00
#
_symmetry.space_group_name_H-M   'P 1'
#
loop_
_entity.id
_entity.type
_entity.pdbx_description
1 polymer ?
#
loop_
_entity_poly.entity_id
_entity_poly.type
_entity_poly.pdbx_seq_one_letter_code
_entity_poly.pdbx_strand_id
1 'polypeptide(L)'
;MPAPWSDQPRRRAPSPPPGSRRGDIDLPQGAPAGGVRGTGRCKPIGPWNCTGASAWPAARTATATWGRRNGAPQPRRRTGPGRPTWPPAWTPPPASRRASGSRNFRRCPTPPGATRMPTEPTRPEHPADLRPAPATGNDDPVEHPRHAWFAALLARAQATPPLPTAVAHPCDAAALAAAVEAARAGLIVPILVGPEPRIRQAAAAAGMDITPYRLVPVPHSHAAAARAVALVRAGEARLLMKGSLHTDELLHAVLADATGLRTERHISHVYLMDVPTYPRPLLITDAAVNIAPDLATKRDIVQNAIDLARAMGIATPLVAILSAVETVNPRIPSTIDAAALCKMADRGQITGGILDGPLAFDNAISPAAAREKGITSPVAGQADILVVPDLEAGNMLAKQLTFLARADAAGVVVGARVPIILTSRADSNRTRIASCAVAALLARRTDTGNGTGASPGG
;
A
#
# COMPACT_ATOMS: atom_id res chain seq x y z
N MET A 1 23.10 13.06 54.11
CA MET A 1 23.67 11.77 54.55
C MET A 1 22.64 10.68 54.33
N PRO A 2 22.79 9.80 53.34
CA PRO A 2 22.04 8.55 53.27
C PRO A 2 22.84 7.42 53.93
N ALA A 3 22.16 6.55 54.69
CA ALA A 3 22.73 5.34 55.28
C ALA A 3 22.54 4.12 54.33
N PRO A 4 23.38 3.07 54.46
CA PRO A 4 23.72 2.16 53.38
C PRO A 4 23.07 0.77 53.55
N TRP A 5 22.77 0.09 52.44
CA TRP A 5 22.57 -1.36 52.43
C TRP A 5 23.36 -1.97 51.26
N SER A 6 24.48 -2.61 51.60
CA SER A 6 25.27 -3.47 50.74
C SER A 6 25.56 -4.77 51.49
N ASP A 7 25.00 -5.88 51.02
CA ASP A 7 25.73 -7.13 50.83
C ASP A 7 24.78 -8.24 50.38
N GLN A 8 25.06 -8.84 49.22
CA GLN A 8 24.97 -10.30 49.05
C GLN A 8 25.67 -10.76 47.75
N PRO A 9 26.27 -11.96 47.74
CA PRO A 9 27.36 -12.31 46.83
C PRO A 9 26.91 -12.92 45.49
N ARG A 10 27.68 -12.61 44.44
CA ARG A 10 27.58 -13.19 43.09
C ARG A 10 27.82 -14.71 43.12
N ARG A 11 26.82 -15.50 42.74
CA ARG A 11 27.01 -16.93 42.40
C ARG A 11 27.41 -17.09 40.93
N ARG A 12 28.46 -17.88 40.72
CA ARG A 12 29.07 -18.23 39.42
C ARG A 12 28.16 -19.19 38.62
N ALA A 13 28.18 -19.04 37.30
CA ALA A 13 27.61 -20.00 36.34
C ALA A 13 28.45 -21.30 36.29
N PRO A 14 27.83 -22.48 36.03
CA PRO A 14 28.56 -23.72 35.88
C PRO A 14 29.07 -23.94 34.43
N SER A 15 30.29 -24.42 34.32
CA SER A 15 30.96 -24.86 33.08
C SER A 15 30.45 -26.24 32.61
N PRO A 16 30.52 -26.58 31.31
CA PRO A 16 30.13 -27.89 30.80
C PRO A 16 31.23 -28.97 30.97
N PRO A 17 30.87 -30.26 31.02
CA PRO A 17 31.84 -31.35 31.20
C PRO A 17 32.54 -31.79 29.89
N PRO A 18 33.72 -32.44 29.97
CA PRO A 18 34.51 -32.89 28.82
C PRO A 18 34.02 -34.25 28.29
N GLY A 19 34.32 -34.51 27.02
CA GLY A 19 33.69 -35.56 26.22
C GLY A 19 34.18 -37.01 26.41
N SER A 20 33.59 -37.90 25.61
CA SER A 20 34.09 -39.26 25.35
C SER A 20 34.00 -39.59 23.86
N ARG A 21 34.97 -40.39 23.40
CA ARG A 21 35.33 -40.68 22.01
C ARG A 21 34.61 -41.92 21.46
N ARG A 22 34.54 -41.95 20.12
CA ARG A 22 34.65 -43.08 19.17
C ARG A 22 33.53 -44.13 19.13
N GLY A 23 32.92 -44.21 17.95
CA GLY A 23 32.29 -45.40 17.38
C GLY A 23 32.29 -45.24 15.86
N ASP A 24 33.24 -45.91 15.20
CA ASP A 24 33.31 -46.09 13.75
C ASP A 24 32.09 -46.89 13.28
N ILE A 25 31.35 -46.42 12.28
CA ILE A 25 30.48 -47.28 11.44
C ILE A 25 30.54 -46.82 9.98
N ASP A 26 30.77 -47.83 9.15
CA ASP A 26 31.02 -47.92 7.71
C ASP A 26 30.17 -47.09 6.75
N LEU A 27 30.83 -46.57 5.72
CA LEU A 27 30.25 -46.17 4.43
C LEU A 27 30.53 -47.28 3.40
N PRO A 28 29.53 -47.77 2.64
CA PRO A 28 29.80 -48.46 1.39
C PRO A 28 29.55 -47.56 0.17
N GLN A 29 30.60 -47.42 -0.65
CA GLN A 29 30.49 -47.13 -2.07
C GLN A 29 30.14 -48.42 -2.84
N GLY A 30 29.36 -48.32 -3.92
CA GLY A 30 29.27 -49.39 -4.93
C GLY A 30 27.98 -49.37 -5.76
N ALA A 31 28.08 -48.96 -7.02
CA ALA A 31 27.03 -48.99 -8.05
C ALA A 31 26.68 -50.44 -8.49
N PRO A 32 25.66 -50.67 -9.35
CA PRO A 32 25.91 -50.53 -10.79
C PRO A 32 24.76 -50.00 -11.65
N ALA A 33 25.14 -49.65 -12.87
CA ALA A 33 24.34 -49.17 -13.98
C ALA A 33 23.40 -50.24 -14.58
N GLY A 34 22.23 -49.80 -15.06
CA GLY A 34 21.35 -50.53 -15.95
C GLY A 34 20.77 -49.57 -16.99
N GLY A 35 21.22 -49.71 -18.24
CA GLY A 35 20.71 -48.92 -19.37
C GLY A 35 19.50 -49.57 -20.03
N VAL A 36 18.62 -48.75 -20.61
CA VAL A 36 17.73 -49.14 -21.68
C VAL A 36 17.69 -48.02 -22.73
N ARG A 37 17.95 -48.41 -23.97
CA ARG A 37 17.91 -47.60 -25.19
C ARG A 37 16.45 -47.40 -25.62
N GLY A 38 16.13 -46.22 -26.15
CA GLY A 38 14.86 -45.95 -26.81
C GLY A 38 15.01 -44.81 -27.81
N THR A 39 15.06 -45.16 -29.09
CA THR A 39 15.33 -44.33 -30.26
C THR A 39 14.11 -43.51 -30.69
N GLY A 40 14.28 -42.24 -31.04
CA GLY A 40 13.27 -41.43 -31.72
C GLY A 40 13.87 -40.19 -32.39
N ARG A 41 13.97 -40.23 -33.72
CA ARG A 41 14.65 -39.26 -34.60
C ARG A 41 14.03 -37.86 -34.57
N CYS A 42 14.88 -36.83 -34.48
CA CYS A 42 14.62 -35.51 -35.03
C CYS A 42 14.90 -35.50 -36.55
N LYS A 43 13.98 -34.95 -37.35
CA LYS A 43 14.23 -34.55 -38.75
C LYS A 43 14.57 -33.05 -38.78
N PRO A 44 15.54 -32.62 -39.62
CA PRO A 44 15.87 -31.21 -39.81
C PRO A 44 15.06 -30.59 -40.97
N ILE A 45 14.70 -29.31 -40.84
CA ILE A 45 14.34 -28.44 -41.97
C ILE A 45 15.33 -27.27 -41.93
N GLY A 46 15.98 -27.03 -43.07
CA GLY A 46 17.15 -26.16 -43.24
C GLY A 46 16.84 -24.66 -43.45
N PRO A 47 17.71 -23.91 -44.16
CA PRO A 47 18.38 -22.74 -43.58
C PRO A 47 17.99 -21.42 -44.24
N TRP A 48 18.09 -20.31 -43.51
CA TRP A 48 18.22 -18.96 -44.10
C TRP A 48 19.20 -18.08 -43.32
N ASN A 49 20.00 -17.36 -44.11
CA ASN A 49 21.22 -16.62 -43.80
C ASN A 49 21.10 -15.55 -42.70
N CYS A 50 22.16 -15.42 -41.91
CA CYS A 50 22.55 -14.17 -41.25
C CYS A 50 24.04 -13.92 -41.47
N THR A 51 24.35 -13.03 -42.42
CA THR A 51 25.64 -12.34 -42.54
C THR A 51 25.54 -11.03 -41.76
N GLY A 52 26.48 -10.77 -40.85
CA GLY A 52 26.57 -9.48 -40.17
C GLY A 52 27.44 -9.53 -38.92
N ALA A 53 28.74 -9.76 -39.11
CA ALA A 53 29.75 -9.64 -38.06
C ALA A 53 30.15 -8.16 -37.87
N SER A 54 30.26 -7.72 -36.62
CA SER A 54 31.28 -6.75 -36.21
C SER A 54 31.59 -6.90 -34.72
N ALA A 55 32.90 -6.90 -34.44
CA ALA A 55 33.54 -7.46 -33.26
C ALA A 55 33.65 -6.47 -32.09
N TRP A 56 33.63 -7.02 -30.88
CA TRP A 56 34.06 -6.40 -29.62
C TRP A 56 35.53 -6.75 -29.33
N PRO A 57 36.34 -5.85 -28.72
CA PRO A 57 37.58 -6.25 -28.07
C PRO A 57 37.45 -6.32 -26.54
N ALA A 58 38.27 -7.21 -25.99
CA ALA A 58 38.26 -7.78 -24.65
C ALA A 58 38.76 -6.86 -23.51
N ALA A 59 38.39 -7.30 -22.30
CA ALA A 59 38.74 -6.74 -20.99
C ALA A 59 40.24 -6.80 -20.65
N ARG A 60 40.69 -5.82 -19.85
CA ARG A 60 41.85 -5.96 -18.95
C ARG A 60 41.49 -5.44 -17.56
N THR A 61 41.78 -6.29 -16.58
CA THR A 61 41.73 -6.06 -15.14
C THR A 61 42.87 -5.15 -14.65
N ALA A 62 42.59 -4.23 -13.74
CA ALA A 62 43.60 -3.63 -12.86
C ALA A 62 43.02 -3.32 -11.48
N THR A 63 43.53 -4.03 -10.48
CA THR A 63 43.39 -3.81 -9.04
C THR A 63 44.15 -2.54 -8.60
N ALA A 64 43.54 -1.71 -7.77
CA ALA A 64 44.19 -0.54 -7.15
C ALA A 64 44.25 -0.68 -5.62
N THR A 65 45.48 -0.77 -5.11
CA THR A 65 45.87 -0.74 -3.70
C THR A 65 45.82 0.67 -3.13
N TRP A 66 45.35 0.77 -1.87
CA TRP A 66 45.35 1.98 -1.05
C TRP A 66 46.73 2.26 -0.44
N GLY A 67 47.22 3.49 -0.58
CA GLY A 67 48.42 3.99 0.09
C GLY A 67 48.14 5.29 0.86
N ARG A 68 48.34 5.27 2.18
CA ARG A 68 48.35 6.44 3.07
C ARG A 68 49.50 7.39 2.74
N ARG A 69 49.28 8.70 2.90
CA ARG A 69 50.32 9.64 3.39
C ARG A 69 49.68 10.82 4.14
N ASN A 70 50.27 11.10 5.30
CA ASN A 70 49.96 12.22 6.21
C ASN A 70 50.59 13.53 5.71
N GLY A 71 49.98 14.67 6.04
CA GLY A 71 50.59 16.01 5.97
C GLY A 71 49.65 17.07 6.53
N ALA A 72 50.05 17.70 7.65
CA ALA A 72 49.30 18.70 8.41
C ALA A 72 49.17 20.07 7.69
N PRO A 73 48.18 20.92 8.05
CA PRO A 73 47.98 22.23 7.42
C PRO A 73 48.61 23.38 8.23
N GLN A 74 49.08 24.43 7.54
CA GLN A 74 49.28 25.77 8.10
C GLN A 74 48.36 26.80 7.43
N PRO A 75 47.94 27.87 8.13
CA PRO A 75 46.83 28.72 7.72
C PRO A 75 47.31 29.95 6.93
N ARG A 76 46.53 30.38 5.92
CA ARG A 76 46.66 31.72 5.33
C ARG A 76 45.35 32.51 5.39
N ARG A 77 45.59 33.79 5.65
CA ARG A 77 44.73 34.89 6.09
C ARG A 77 43.52 35.21 5.21
N ARG A 78 42.51 35.76 5.90
CA ARG A 78 41.32 36.47 5.42
C ARG A 78 41.65 37.64 4.48
N THR A 79 40.88 37.76 3.41
CA THR A 79 40.49 39.02 2.76
C THR A 79 38.98 38.97 2.44
N GLY A 80 38.28 40.10 2.57
CA GLY A 80 36.83 40.23 2.75
C GLY A 80 35.90 39.92 1.55
N PRO A 81 34.58 40.18 1.70
CA PRO A 81 33.56 39.59 0.83
C PRO A 81 33.25 40.47 -0.38
N GLY A 82 33.44 39.92 -1.60
CA GLY A 82 32.84 40.43 -2.82
C GLY A 82 31.45 39.85 -3.01
N ARG A 83 30.44 40.70 -3.20
CA ARG A 83 29.08 40.31 -3.59
C ARG A 83 29.07 39.83 -5.05
N PRO A 84 28.44 38.69 -5.38
CA PRO A 84 28.13 38.36 -6.77
C PRO A 84 26.83 39.05 -7.20
N THR A 85 26.92 39.85 -8.26
CA THR A 85 25.80 40.45 -9.00
C THR A 85 25.19 39.42 -9.96
N TRP A 86 23.88 39.21 -9.87
CA TRP A 86 23.10 38.40 -10.83
C TRP A 86 22.81 39.18 -12.12
N PRO A 87 22.80 38.55 -13.31
CA PRO A 87 22.36 39.19 -14.54
C PRO A 87 20.82 39.40 -14.54
N PRO A 88 20.31 40.44 -15.25
CA PRO A 88 18.89 40.80 -15.18
C PRO A 88 17.97 39.82 -15.91
N ALA A 89 16.72 39.80 -15.42
CA ALA A 89 15.63 38.94 -15.83
C ALA A 89 15.21 39.10 -17.31
N TRP A 90 14.82 37.98 -17.89
CA TRP A 90 14.29 37.83 -19.24
C TRP A 90 12.86 38.40 -19.32
N THR A 91 12.62 39.33 -20.25
CA THR A 91 11.28 39.87 -20.57
C THR A 91 10.69 39.17 -21.79
N PRO A 92 9.44 38.68 -21.75
CA PRO A 92 8.81 38.08 -22.91
C PRO A 92 8.26 39.16 -23.88
N PRO A 93 8.22 38.90 -25.21
CA PRO A 93 7.67 39.84 -26.18
C PRO A 93 6.13 39.90 -26.13
N PRO A 94 5.51 41.01 -26.60
CA PRO A 94 4.07 41.20 -26.50
C PRO A 94 3.28 40.33 -27.49
N ALA A 95 2.09 39.91 -27.03
CA ALA A 95 1.13 39.10 -27.77
C ALA A 95 0.64 39.79 -29.05
N SER A 96 0.75 39.10 -30.19
CA SER A 96 0.11 39.50 -31.43
C SER A 96 -1.38 39.14 -31.41
N ARG A 97 -2.23 40.15 -31.63
CA ARG A 97 -3.67 40.01 -31.83
C ARG A 97 -3.92 39.13 -33.07
N ARG A 98 -4.53 37.96 -32.90
CA ARG A 98 -5.17 37.23 -34.00
C ARG A 98 -6.61 37.69 -34.13
N ALA A 99 -6.95 38.10 -35.34
CA ALA A 99 -8.29 38.51 -35.77
C ALA A 99 -9.29 37.36 -35.63
N SER A 100 -10.45 37.66 -35.04
CA SER A 100 -11.64 36.81 -35.03
C SER A 100 -12.32 36.84 -36.40
N GLY A 101 -12.00 35.84 -37.24
CA GLY A 101 -12.80 35.53 -38.42
C GLY A 101 -14.00 34.66 -38.04
N SER A 102 -15.18 35.25 -37.92
CA SER A 102 -16.44 34.54 -37.77
C SER A 102 -16.77 33.79 -39.07
N ARG A 103 -16.73 32.44 -39.04
CA ARG A 103 -17.34 31.61 -40.08
C ARG A 103 -18.65 31.02 -39.55
N ASN A 104 -19.75 31.52 -40.11
CA ASN A 104 -21.08 30.96 -39.97
C ASN A 104 -21.13 29.53 -40.55
N PHE A 105 -21.24 28.52 -39.69
CA PHE A 105 -21.68 27.19 -40.10
C PHE A 105 -23.22 27.16 -40.11
N ARG A 106 -23.80 27.20 -41.30
CA ARG A 106 -25.22 26.87 -41.52
C ARG A 106 -25.40 25.35 -41.34
N ARG A 107 -26.38 24.98 -40.53
CA ARG A 107 -26.85 23.61 -40.30
C ARG A 107 -27.40 23.00 -41.59
N CYS A 108 -27.05 21.74 -41.88
CA CYS A 108 -27.77 20.89 -42.83
C CYS A 108 -28.95 20.20 -42.10
N PRO A 109 -30.12 20.03 -42.75
CA PRO A 109 -31.25 19.29 -42.18
C PRO A 109 -31.12 17.78 -42.38
N THR A 110 -31.51 17.01 -41.37
CA THR A 110 -31.67 15.54 -41.39
C THR A 110 -32.99 15.13 -42.06
N PRO A 111 -33.03 14.01 -42.82
CA PRO A 111 -34.27 13.47 -43.38
C PRO A 111 -35.06 12.63 -42.34
N PRO A 112 -36.40 12.54 -42.43
CA PRO A 112 -37.21 11.78 -41.49
C PRO A 112 -37.41 10.33 -41.95
N GLY A 113 -37.26 9.38 -41.03
CA GLY A 113 -37.67 7.98 -41.24
C GLY A 113 -36.68 6.96 -40.74
N ALA A 114 -36.73 6.63 -39.45
CA ALA A 114 -36.20 5.36 -38.94
C ALA A 114 -37.03 4.89 -37.74
N THR A 115 -37.61 3.72 -37.91
CA THR A 115 -38.59 3.02 -37.11
C THR A 115 -38.03 2.57 -35.75
N ARG A 116 -38.82 2.69 -34.67
CA ARG A 116 -38.49 2.14 -33.34
C ARG A 116 -38.55 0.61 -33.36
N MET A 117 -37.48 -0.06 -32.93
CA MET A 117 -37.45 -1.48 -32.56
C MET A 117 -37.68 -1.66 -31.04
N PRO A 118 -38.16 -2.84 -30.59
CA PRO A 118 -38.69 -3.03 -29.24
C PRO A 118 -37.60 -3.16 -28.17
N THR A 119 -37.96 -2.77 -26.95
CA THR A 119 -37.14 -2.77 -25.72
C THR A 119 -36.74 -4.16 -25.27
N GLU A 120 -35.44 -4.33 -24.98
CA GLU A 120 -34.83 -5.51 -24.36
C GLU A 120 -35.16 -5.59 -22.85
N PRO A 121 -35.33 -6.79 -22.25
CA PRO A 121 -35.78 -6.93 -20.87
C PRO A 121 -34.72 -6.51 -19.84
N THR A 122 -35.19 -5.89 -18.77
CA THR A 122 -34.41 -5.32 -17.67
C THR A 122 -33.56 -6.35 -16.93
N ARG A 123 -32.24 -6.09 -16.83
CA ARG A 123 -31.31 -6.79 -15.93
C ARG A 123 -31.63 -6.46 -14.46
N PRO A 124 -31.40 -7.40 -13.52
CA PRO A 124 -31.58 -7.14 -12.09
C PRO A 124 -30.64 -6.03 -11.61
N GLU A 125 -31.16 -5.11 -10.81
CA GLU A 125 -30.46 -3.94 -10.28
C GLU A 125 -29.29 -4.36 -9.38
N HIS A 126 -28.07 -4.12 -9.84
CA HIS A 126 -26.89 -4.05 -8.98
C HIS A 126 -26.96 -2.76 -8.15
N PRO A 127 -26.53 -2.75 -6.87
CA PRO A 127 -26.45 -1.51 -6.11
C PRO A 127 -25.58 -0.51 -6.86
N ALA A 128 -26.08 0.72 -7.01
CA ALA A 128 -25.50 1.76 -7.83
C ALA A 128 -24.00 1.95 -7.54
N ASP A 129 -23.20 1.92 -8.60
CA ASP A 129 -21.76 2.19 -8.55
C ASP A 129 -21.53 3.56 -7.90
N LEU A 130 -20.77 3.59 -6.79
CA LEU A 130 -20.55 4.82 -6.03
C LEU A 130 -19.53 5.75 -6.69
N ARG A 131 -19.01 5.41 -7.88
CA ARG A 131 -18.15 6.31 -8.67
C ARG A 131 -18.92 7.60 -8.99
N PRO A 132 -18.46 8.77 -8.50
CA PRO A 132 -18.98 10.05 -8.97
C PRO A 132 -18.73 10.18 -10.48
N ALA A 133 -19.63 10.86 -11.19
CA ALA A 133 -19.43 11.15 -12.62
C ALA A 133 -18.08 11.86 -12.83
N PRO A 134 -17.35 11.56 -13.92
CA PRO A 134 -16.08 12.21 -14.22
C PRO A 134 -16.26 13.73 -14.27
N ALA A 135 -15.29 14.47 -13.73
CA ALA A 135 -15.31 15.93 -13.77
C ALA A 135 -15.41 16.41 -15.22
N THR A 136 -16.57 16.93 -15.59
CA THR A 136 -16.78 17.57 -16.89
C THR A 136 -16.02 18.89 -16.87
N GLY A 137 -15.10 19.06 -17.83
CA GLY A 137 -14.11 20.14 -17.85
C GLY A 137 -14.63 21.51 -17.43
N ASN A 138 -14.08 21.99 -16.31
CA ASN A 138 -13.61 23.35 -16.08
C ASN A 138 -12.74 23.28 -14.81
N ASP A 139 -11.48 23.66 -14.92
CA ASP A 139 -10.50 23.69 -13.81
C ASP A 139 -10.73 24.90 -12.87
N ASP A 140 -11.99 25.20 -12.57
CA ASP A 140 -12.29 26.08 -11.44
C ASP A 140 -12.15 25.26 -10.16
N PRO A 141 -11.57 25.79 -9.07
CA PRO A 141 -11.53 25.09 -7.79
C PRO A 141 -12.96 24.98 -7.25
N VAL A 142 -13.67 23.95 -7.70
CA VAL A 142 -14.94 23.54 -7.13
C VAL A 142 -14.60 23.09 -5.71
N GLU A 143 -15.04 23.85 -4.71
CA GLU A 143 -15.04 23.38 -3.34
C GLU A 143 -15.94 22.15 -3.26
N HIS A 144 -15.33 20.97 -3.34
CA HIS A 144 -16.04 19.74 -3.07
C HIS A 144 -16.45 19.75 -1.59
N PRO A 145 -17.69 19.36 -1.25
CA PRO A 145 -18.14 19.32 0.13
C PRO A 145 -17.19 18.41 0.91
N ARG A 146 -16.36 19.05 1.75
CA ARG A 146 -15.25 18.38 2.42
C ARG A 146 -15.77 17.14 3.14
N HIS A 147 -15.11 16.01 2.91
CA HIS A 147 -15.34 14.78 3.69
C HIS A 147 -16.66 14.04 3.44
N ALA A 148 -17.41 14.39 2.39
CA ALA A 148 -18.67 13.71 2.07
C ALA A 148 -18.50 12.20 1.87
N TRP A 149 -17.36 11.79 1.29
CA TRP A 149 -17.06 10.38 1.08
C TRP A 149 -16.84 9.64 2.40
N PHE A 150 -16.03 10.20 3.29
CA PHE A 150 -15.82 9.61 4.62
C PHE A 150 -17.09 9.56 5.47
N ALA A 151 -17.93 10.59 5.38
CA ALA A 151 -19.24 10.57 6.05
C ALA A 151 -20.11 9.41 5.54
N ALA A 152 -20.17 9.21 4.21
CA ALA A 152 -20.93 8.11 3.61
C ALA A 152 -20.38 6.73 4.00
N LEU A 153 -19.05 6.56 4.00
CA LEU A 153 -18.41 5.33 4.45
C LEU A 153 -18.68 5.05 5.93
N LEU A 154 -18.59 6.08 6.77
CA LEU A 154 -18.86 5.97 8.20
C LEU A 154 -20.30 5.55 8.45
N ALA A 155 -21.27 6.20 7.80
CA ALA A 155 -22.68 5.84 7.91
C ALA A 155 -22.94 4.39 7.49
N ARG A 156 -22.31 3.93 6.38
CA ARG A 156 -22.43 2.54 5.94
C ARG A 156 -21.83 1.55 6.94
N ALA A 157 -20.69 1.89 7.55
CA ALA A 157 -20.08 1.04 8.57
C ALA A 157 -20.94 0.98 9.85
N GLN A 158 -21.54 2.10 10.24
CA GLN A 158 -22.42 2.21 11.42
C GLN A 158 -23.76 1.50 11.24
N ALA A 159 -24.22 1.31 10.00
CA ALA A 159 -25.42 0.54 9.69
C ALA A 159 -25.27 -0.98 9.96
N THR A 160 -24.16 -1.42 10.55
CA THR A 160 -23.84 -2.82 10.78
C THR A 160 -23.25 -3.04 12.18
N PRO A 161 -23.44 -4.22 12.83
CA PRO A 161 -23.05 -4.41 14.24
C PRO A 161 -21.54 -4.34 14.45
N PRO A 162 -21.01 -3.61 15.46
CA PRO A 162 -19.57 -3.40 15.65
C PRO A 162 -18.78 -4.72 15.67
N LEU A 163 -17.56 -4.71 15.12
CA LEU A 163 -16.73 -5.92 15.03
C LEU A 163 -15.77 -6.05 16.22
N PRO A 164 -15.59 -7.25 16.80
CA PRO A 164 -14.55 -7.50 17.79
C PRO A 164 -13.16 -7.15 17.24
N THR A 165 -12.43 -6.29 17.94
CA THR A 165 -11.14 -5.75 17.46
C THR A 165 -10.08 -5.93 18.53
N ALA A 166 -9.04 -6.71 18.24
CA ALA A 166 -7.89 -6.81 19.12
C ALA A 166 -7.03 -5.54 19.00
N VAL A 167 -6.93 -4.75 20.07
CA VAL A 167 -6.11 -3.54 20.11
C VAL A 167 -4.79 -3.91 20.78
N ALA A 168 -3.73 -3.98 19.99
CA ALA A 168 -2.40 -4.37 20.47
C ALA A 168 -1.70 -3.18 21.13
N HIS A 169 -1.38 -3.30 22.42
CA HIS A 169 -0.61 -2.34 23.21
C HIS A 169 -1.16 -0.89 23.20
N PRO A 170 -2.42 -0.62 23.60
CA PRO A 170 -2.96 0.74 23.72
C PRO A 170 -2.49 1.42 25.01
N CYS A 171 -1.18 1.62 25.15
CA CYS A 171 -0.54 2.08 26.38
C CYS A 171 -0.21 3.59 26.40
N ASP A 172 -0.72 4.35 25.44
CA ASP A 172 -0.71 5.82 25.49
C ASP A 172 -2.13 6.36 25.28
N ALA A 173 -2.35 7.62 25.71
CA ALA A 173 -3.67 8.24 25.70
C ALA A 173 -4.25 8.35 24.29
N ALA A 174 -3.43 8.64 23.28
CA ALA A 174 -3.88 8.83 21.90
C ALA A 174 -4.34 7.52 21.24
N ALA A 175 -3.58 6.44 21.44
CA ALA A 175 -3.89 5.11 20.92
C ALA A 175 -5.13 4.53 21.60
N LEU A 176 -5.25 4.69 22.92
CA LEU A 176 -6.42 4.24 23.65
C LEU A 176 -7.67 5.05 23.26
N ALA A 177 -7.53 6.39 23.15
CA ALA A 177 -8.61 7.26 22.72
C ALA A 177 -9.18 6.83 21.37
N ALA A 178 -8.31 6.53 20.40
CA ALA A 178 -8.73 6.06 19.09
C ALA A 178 -9.61 4.80 19.15
N ALA A 179 -9.25 3.83 19.98
CA ALA A 179 -10.02 2.60 20.15
C ALA A 179 -11.37 2.86 20.83
N VAL A 180 -11.40 3.68 21.88
CA VAL A 180 -12.61 4.01 22.64
C VAL A 180 -13.57 4.88 21.80
N GLU A 181 -13.06 5.84 21.04
CA GLU A 181 -13.84 6.70 20.16
C GLU A 181 -14.44 5.91 19.00
N ALA A 182 -13.68 4.98 18.39
CA ALA A 182 -14.20 4.07 17.38
C ALA A 182 -15.28 3.13 17.94
N ALA A 183 -15.16 2.71 19.21
CA ALA A 183 -16.19 1.92 19.89
C ALA A 183 -17.46 2.73 20.15
N ARG A 184 -17.32 3.97 20.66
CA ARG A 184 -18.44 4.92 20.85
C ARG A 184 -19.14 5.25 19.53
N ALA A 185 -18.39 5.27 18.42
CA ALA A 185 -18.94 5.44 17.08
C ALA A 185 -19.65 4.17 16.54
N GLY A 186 -19.70 3.07 17.30
CA GLY A 186 -20.38 1.84 16.90
C GLY A 186 -19.65 1.00 15.85
N LEU A 187 -18.34 1.23 15.65
CA LEU A 187 -17.57 0.55 14.61
C LEU A 187 -16.91 -0.74 15.09
N ILE A 188 -16.41 -0.73 16.33
CA ILE A 188 -15.63 -1.83 16.90
C ILE A 188 -16.06 -2.16 18.33
N VAL A 189 -15.77 -3.39 18.75
CA VAL A 189 -15.80 -3.84 20.14
C VAL A 189 -14.35 -4.11 20.57
N PRO A 190 -13.68 -3.17 21.25
CA PRO A 190 -12.27 -3.31 21.59
C PRO A 190 -11.99 -4.46 22.57
N ILE A 191 -10.95 -5.23 22.28
CA ILE A 191 -10.27 -6.12 23.22
C ILE A 191 -8.89 -5.53 23.45
N LEU A 192 -8.66 -4.94 24.62
CA LEU A 192 -7.46 -4.19 24.95
C LEU A 192 -6.37 -5.17 25.42
N VAL A 193 -5.31 -5.34 24.63
CA VAL A 193 -4.24 -6.30 24.91
C VAL A 193 -2.97 -5.56 25.28
N GLY A 194 -2.48 -5.69 26.51
CA GLY A 194 -1.25 -5.02 26.93
C GLY A 194 -0.99 -5.06 28.43
N PRO A 195 0.07 -4.40 28.92
CA PRO A 195 0.33 -4.24 30.34
C PRO A 195 -0.81 -3.47 31.01
N GLU A 196 -1.61 -4.16 31.83
CA GLU A 196 -2.80 -3.62 32.47
C GLU A 196 -2.54 -2.29 33.21
N PRO A 197 -1.48 -2.14 34.04
CA PRO A 197 -1.21 -0.89 34.72
C PRO A 197 -1.02 0.29 33.75
N ARG A 198 -0.38 0.05 32.59
CA ARG A 198 -0.14 1.08 31.58
C ARG A 198 -1.42 1.43 30.81
N ILE A 199 -2.26 0.45 30.50
CA ILE A 199 -3.56 0.70 29.86
C ILE A 199 -4.45 1.54 30.78
N ARG A 200 -4.52 1.19 32.07
CA ARG A 200 -5.29 1.96 33.05
C ARG A 200 -4.73 3.38 33.25
N GLN A 201 -3.41 3.53 33.25
CA GLN A 201 -2.77 4.85 33.28
C GLN A 201 -3.11 5.69 32.05
N ALA A 202 -3.07 5.10 30.85
CA ALA A 202 -3.47 5.76 29.62
C ALA A 202 -4.96 6.17 29.64
N ALA A 203 -5.82 5.33 30.20
CA ALA A 203 -7.24 5.62 30.37
C ALA A 203 -7.48 6.81 31.30
N ALA A 204 -6.79 6.85 32.44
CA ALA A 204 -6.84 7.96 33.37
C ALA A 204 -6.33 9.26 32.73
N ALA A 205 -5.21 9.20 32.00
CA ALA A 205 -4.66 10.36 31.29
C ALA A 205 -5.59 10.88 30.18
N ALA A 206 -6.35 10.01 29.53
CA ALA A 206 -7.33 10.37 28.51
C ALA A 206 -8.71 10.75 29.09
N GLY A 207 -8.93 10.57 30.41
CA GLY A 207 -10.25 10.76 31.03
C GLY A 207 -11.31 9.79 30.49
N MET A 208 -10.93 8.56 30.14
CA MET A 208 -11.81 7.59 29.50
C MET A 208 -12.11 6.39 30.40
N ASP A 209 -13.39 6.03 30.49
CA ASP A 209 -13.80 4.77 31.09
C ASP A 209 -13.57 3.61 30.11
N ILE A 210 -12.81 2.61 30.57
CA ILE A 210 -12.51 1.39 29.83
C ILE A 210 -13.11 0.14 30.46
N THR A 211 -13.87 0.28 31.56
CA THR A 211 -14.56 -0.83 32.25
C THR A 211 -15.45 -1.67 31.33
N PRO A 212 -16.14 -1.09 30.32
CA PRO A 212 -16.96 -1.88 29.39
C PRO A 212 -16.17 -2.80 28.46
N TYR A 213 -14.85 -2.61 28.33
CA TYR A 213 -14.03 -3.33 27.34
C TYR A 213 -13.23 -4.46 27.97
N ARG A 214 -13.13 -5.57 27.24
CA ARG A 214 -12.33 -6.72 27.67
C ARG A 214 -10.85 -6.34 27.73
N LEU A 215 -10.22 -6.55 28.87
CA LEU A 215 -8.78 -6.35 29.06
C LEU A 215 -8.06 -7.71 29.10
N VAL A 216 -7.00 -7.86 28.30
CA VAL A 216 -6.15 -9.06 28.26
C VAL A 216 -4.74 -8.67 28.70
N PRO A 217 -4.38 -8.92 29.97
CA PRO A 217 -3.11 -8.49 30.53
C PRO A 217 -1.95 -9.31 29.97
N VAL A 218 -0.88 -8.61 29.56
CA VAL A 218 0.39 -9.19 29.09
C VAL A 218 1.56 -8.30 29.50
N PRO A 219 2.79 -8.82 29.63
CA PRO A 219 3.88 -8.07 30.28
C PRO A 219 4.47 -6.91 29.45
N HIS A 220 4.49 -7.00 28.11
CA HIS A 220 5.16 -6.01 27.25
C HIS A 220 4.57 -5.97 25.83
N SER A 221 5.12 -5.10 24.96
CA SER A 221 4.63 -4.84 23.59
C SER A 221 4.66 -6.07 22.68
N HIS A 222 5.78 -6.81 22.62
CA HIS A 222 5.83 -8.04 21.81
C HIS A 222 4.80 -9.10 22.27
N ALA A 223 4.60 -9.27 23.57
CA ALA A 223 3.58 -10.18 24.10
C ALA A 223 2.17 -9.71 23.75
N ALA A 224 1.93 -8.39 23.70
CA ALA A 224 0.67 -7.81 23.25
C ALA A 224 0.41 -8.06 21.77
N ALA A 225 1.42 -7.88 20.91
CA ALA A 225 1.31 -8.18 19.48
C ALA A 225 0.99 -9.67 19.26
N ALA A 226 1.76 -10.57 19.87
CA ALA A 226 1.54 -12.02 19.76
C ALA A 226 0.17 -12.45 20.30
N ARG A 227 -0.25 -11.92 21.45
CA ARG A 227 -1.56 -12.26 22.03
C ARG A 227 -2.72 -11.70 21.21
N ALA A 228 -2.59 -10.49 20.67
CA ALA A 228 -3.61 -9.91 19.79
C ALA A 228 -3.78 -10.74 18.50
N VAL A 229 -2.67 -11.18 17.90
CA VAL A 229 -2.69 -12.13 16.78
C VAL A 229 -3.34 -13.46 17.17
N ALA A 230 -3.04 -14.00 18.35
CA ALA A 230 -3.64 -15.24 18.82
C ALA A 230 -5.17 -15.13 19.00
N LEU A 231 -5.67 -13.99 19.50
CA LEU A 231 -7.12 -13.73 19.60
C LEU A 231 -7.79 -13.72 18.23
N VAL A 232 -7.14 -13.13 17.23
CA VAL A 232 -7.63 -13.16 15.84
C VAL A 232 -7.67 -14.60 15.31
N ARG A 233 -6.59 -15.37 15.51
CA ARG A 233 -6.53 -16.78 15.07
C ARG A 233 -7.57 -17.67 15.75
N ALA A 234 -7.91 -17.37 17.00
CA ALA A 234 -8.95 -18.06 17.76
C ALA A 234 -10.38 -17.64 17.34
N GLY A 235 -10.53 -16.68 16.43
CA GLY A 235 -11.84 -16.14 16.02
C GLY A 235 -12.47 -15.19 17.04
N GLU A 236 -11.77 -14.87 18.13
CA GLU A 236 -12.25 -13.94 19.17
C GLU A 236 -12.17 -12.47 18.72
N ALA A 237 -11.31 -12.18 17.75
CA ALA A 237 -11.18 -10.86 17.13
C ALA A 237 -11.26 -10.97 15.60
N ARG A 238 -11.98 -10.04 14.98
CA ARG A 238 -12.21 -9.96 13.54
C ARG A 238 -11.42 -8.85 12.86
N LEU A 239 -10.85 -7.95 13.64
CA LEU A 239 -9.94 -6.89 13.23
C LEU A 239 -8.75 -6.84 14.19
N LEU A 240 -7.60 -6.35 13.70
CA LEU A 240 -6.44 -6.04 14.53
C LEU A 240 -6.18 -4.53 14.45
N MET A 241 -5.87 -3.89 15.57
CA MET A 241 -5.55 -2.47 15.61
C MET A 241 -4.23 -2.24 16.33
N LYS A 242 -3.34 -1.47 15.70
CA LYS A 242 -2.09 -1.04 16.33
C LYS A 242 -2.37 0.01 17.40
N GLY A 243 -1.88 -0.21 18.61
CA GLY A 243 -1.82 0.81 19.66
C GLY A 243 -0.53 1.64 19.59
N SER A 244 0.15 1.79 20.73
CA SER A 244 1.31 2.67 20.87
C SER A 244 2.66 2.02 20.52
N LEU A 245 2.70 0.69 20.31
CA LEU A 245 3.89 -0.05 19.86
C LEU A 245 4.34 0.36 18.45
N HIS A 246 5.59 0.05 18.08
CA HIS A 246 6.07 0.29 16.73
C HIS A 246 5.44 -0.67 15.71
N THR A 247 5.33 -0.23 14.45
CA THR A 247 4.67 -0.99 13.38
C THR A 247 5.42 -2.28 13.08
N ASP A 248 6.76 -2.27 13.09
CA ASP A 248 7.62 -3.44 12.92
C ASP A 248 7.36 -4.51 13.99
N GLU A 249 7.20 -4.12 15.25
CA GLU A 249 6.87 -5.04 16.34
C GLU A 249 5.53 -5.76 16.10
N LEU A 250 4.51 -5.03 15.64
CA LEU A 250 3.21 -5.61 15.31
C LEU A 250 3.31 -6.53 14.09
N LEU A 251 3.93 -6.04 13.01
CA LEU A 251 4.06 -6.76 11.76
C LEU A 251 4.91 -8.03 11.91
N HIS A 252 5.91 -8.04 12.80
CA HIS A 252 6.67 -9.25 13.12
C HIS A 252 5.77 -10.38 13.64
N ALA A 253 4.84 -10.07 14.56
CA ALA A 253 3.88 -11.05 15.06
C ALA A 253 2.86 -11.48 13.99
N VAL A 254 2.41 -10.53 13.16
CA VAL A 254 1.46 -10.79 12.05
C VAL A 254 2.08 -11.68 10.98
N LEU A 255 3.37 -11.51 10.68
CA LEU A 255 4.10 -12.22 9.64
C LEU A 255 4.79 -13.49 10.12
N ALA A 256 4.59 -13.91 11.37
CA ALA A 256 5.14 -15.17 11.86
C ALA A 256 4.53 -16.37 11.10
N ASP A 257 5.36 -17.31 10.65
CA ASP A 257 4.93 -18.38 9.75
C ASP A 257 3.90 -19.33 10.39
N ALA A 258 4.20 -19.84 11.59
CA ALA A 258 3.33 -20.79 12.28
C ALA A 258 2.22 -20.13 13.11
N THR A 259 2.45 -18.89 13.54
CA THR A 259 1.64 -18.21 14.56
C THR A 259 1.00 -16.91 14.12
N GLY A 260 1.28 -16.46 12.90
CA GLY A 260 0.82 -15.19 12.35
C GLY A 260 -0.52 -15.27 11.62
N LEU A 261 -0.77 -14.26 10.80
CA LEU A 261 -1.99 -14.03 10.02
C LEU A 261 -1.73 -14.02 8.51
N ARG A 262 -0.61 -14.65 8.08
CA ARG A 262 -0.24 -14.75 6.68
C ARG A 262 -1.32 -15.47 5.87
N THR A 263 -1.43 -15.04 4.62
CA THR A 263 -2.18 -15.73 3.56
C THR A 263 -1.18 -16.09 2.44
N GLU A 264 -1.69 -16.57 1.30
CA GLU A 264 -0.87 -16.77 0.10
C GLU A 264 -0.43 -15.46 -0.55
N ARG A 265 -1.03 -14.32 -0.17
CA ARG A 265 -0.66 -12.99 -0.67
C ARG A 265 0.27 -12.27 0.31
N HIS A 266 1.19 -11.49 -0.25
CA HIS A 266 1.92 -10.50 0.52
C HIS A 266 0.96 -9.45 1.10
N ILE A 267 1.22 -9.04 2.34
CA ILE A 267 0.49 -7.95 2.97
C ILE A 267 0.92 -6.61 2.36
N SER A 268 0.02 -5.65 2.33
CA SER A 268 0.32 -4.29 1.86
C SER A 268 -0.48 -3.25 2.62
N HIS A 269 -0.01 -2.01 2.63
CA HIS A 269 -0.75 -0.88 3.21
C HIS A 269 -1.43 -0.05 2.13
N VAL A 270 -2.70 0.30 2.36
CA VAL A 270 -3.45 1.21 1.50
C VAL A 270 -3.94 2.40 2.31
N TYR A 271 -3.64 3.60 1.83
CA TYR A 271 -4.33 4.82 2.24
C TYR A 271 -5.56 5.01 1.38
N LEU A 272 -6.71 5.29 1.99
CA LEU A 272 -7.85 5.91 1.35
C LEU A 272 -7.79 7.41 1.68
N MET A 273 -7.51 8.23 0.68
CA MET A 273 -7.27 9.66 0.80
C MET A 273 -8.51 10.45 0.37
N ASP A 274 -9.06 11.26 1.27
CA ASP A 274 -10.09 12.25 0.95
C ASP A 274 -9.40 13.61 0.79
N VAL A 275 -9.11 13.99 -0.46
CA VAL A 275 -8.37 15.20 -0.80
C VAL A 275 -9.37 16.31 -1.15
N PRO A 276 -9.39 17.44 -0.43
CA PRO A 276 -10.39 18.51 -0.64
C PRO A 276 -10.50 19.03 -2.07
N THR A 277 -9.39 19.02 -2.82
CA THR A 277 -9.30 19.52 -4.20
C THR A 277 -9.48 18.42 -5.25
N TYR A 278 -9.91 17.22 -4.85
CA TYR A 278 -10.13 16.10 -5.76
C TYR A 278 -11.57 15.58 -5.60
N PRO A 279 -12.29 15.29 -6.70
CA PRO A 279 -13.73 15.04 -6.64
C PRO A 279 -14.15 13.73 -5.98
N ARG A 280 -13.20 12.86 -5.63
CA ARG A 280 -13.44 11.50 -5.12
C ARG A 280 -12.26 11.02 -4.27
N PRO A 281 -12.40 9.94 -3.49
CA PRO A 281 -11.25 9.37 -2.78
C PRO A 281 -10.17 8.84 -3.73
N LEU A 282 -8.91 8.89 -3.30
CA LEU A 282 -7.77 8.25 -3.96
C LEU A 282 -7.22 7.14 -3.06
N LEU A 283 -7.06 5.94 -3.60
CA LEU A 283 -6.34 4.88 -2.91
C LEU A 283 -4.86 4.94 -3.26
N ILE A 284 -3.97 4.91 -2.28
CA ILE A 284 -2.50 4.95 -2.49
C ILE A 284 -1.86 3.74 -1.82
N THR A 285 -1.07 2.97 -2.57
CA THR A 285 -0.43 1.74 -2.09
C THR A 285 0.95 1.53 -2.74
N ASP A 286 1.98 1.01 -2.07
CA ASP A 286 2.15 0.80 -0.63
C ASP A 286 2.95 1.94 -0.01
N ALA A 287 2.45 2.51 1.09
CA ALA A 287 3.05 3.69 1.73
C ALA A 287 3.61 3.44 3.15
N ALA A 288 3.56 2.19 3.65
CA ALA A 288 3.96 1.90 5.04
C ALA A 288 4.62 0.54 5.30
N VAL A 289 4.48 -0.46 4.42
CA VAL A 289 4.91 -1.84 4.71
C VAL A 289 6.04 -2.31 3.82
N ASN A 290 5.86 -2.30 2.51
CA ASN A 290 6.83 -2.88 1.58
C ASN A 290 7.85 -1.83 1.12
N ILE A 291 9.12 -1.97 1.55
CA ILE A 291 10.19 -0.99 1.30
C ILE A 291 10.50 -0.85 -0.20
N ALA A 292 10.88 -1.94 -0.84
CA ALA A 292 11.21 -2.02 -2.26
C ALA A 292 10.61 -3.32 -2.82
N PRO A 293 9.29 -3.34 -3.08
CA PRO A 293 8.60 -4.57 -3.47
C PRO A 293 9.09 -5.04 -4.85
N ASP A 294 9.34 -6.33 -4.98
CA ASP A 294 9.59 -6.96 -6.28
C ASP A 294 8.28 -7.08 -7.10
N LEU A 295 8.38 -7.55 -8.33
CA LEU A 295 7.22 -7.66 -9.22
C LEU A 295 6.12 -8.58 -8.68
N ALA A 296 6.47 -9.68 -8.02
CA ALA A 296 5.50 -10.61 -7.43
C ALA A 296 4.77 -9.96 -6.24
N THR A 297 5.50 -9.25 -5.39
CA THR A 297 4.95 -8.46 -4.29
C THR A 297 4.06 -7.34 -4.82
N LYS A 298 4.48 -6.64 -5.88
CA LYS A 298 3.67 -5.60 -6.54
C LYS A 298 2.36 -6.14 -7.10
N ARG A 299 2.35 -7.34 -7.68
CA ARG A 299 1.11 -8.01 -8.12
C ARG A 299 0.13 -8.17 -6.95
N ASP A 300 0.61 -8.63 -5.80
CA ASP A 300 -0.23 -8.80 -4.61
C ASP A 300 -0.70 -7.46 -4.04
N ILE A 301 0.19 -6.45 -4.00
CA ILE A 301 -0.15 -5.07 -3.63
C ILE A 301 -1.31 -4.55 -4.49
N VAL A 302 -1.23 -4.73 -5.81
CA VAL A 302 -2.27 -4.29 -6.76
C VAL A 302 -3.58 -5.02 -6.50
N GLN A 303 -3.55 -6.35 -6.41
CA GLN A 303 -4.77 -7.14 -6.19
C GLN A 303 -5.44 -6.79 -4.85
N ASN A 304 -4.66 -6.62 -3.79
CA ASN A 304 -5.17 -6.23 -2.48
C ASN A 304 -5.86 -4.86 -2.52
N ALA A 305 -5.28 -3.89 -3.24
CA ALA A 305 -5.88 -2.56 -3.39
C ALA A 305 -7.17 -2.59 -4.22
N ILE A 306 -7.21 -3.40 -5.30
CA ILE A 306 -8.43 -3.61 -6.08
C ILE A 306 -9.54 -4.19 -5.19
N ASP A 307 -9.23 -5.22 -4.40
CA ASP A 307 -10.20 -5.86 -3.52
C ASP A 307 -10.75 -4.87 -2.47
N LEU A 308 -9.89 -4.01 -1.93
CA LEU A 308 -10.30 -2.94 -1.02
C LEU A 308 -11.18 -1.89 -1.72
N ALA A 309 -10.80 -1.39 -2.89
CA ALA A 309 -11.59 -0.41 -3.65
C ALA A 309 -12.98 -0.96 -3.97
N ARG A 310 -13.04 -2.24 -4.38
CA ARG A 310 -14.30 -2.94 -4.60
C ARG A 310 -15.10 -3.02 -3.32
N ALA A 311 -14.48 -3.38 -2.18
CA ALA A 311 -15.13 -3.38 -0.87
C ALA A 311 -15.71 -2.02 -0.48
N MET A 312 -15.10 -0.93 -0.93
CA MET A 312 -15.61 0.42 -0.72
C MET A 312 -16.77 0.79 -1.66
N GLY A 313 -17.07 -0.01 -2.68
CA GLY A 313 -18.19 0.17 -3.61
C GLY A 313 -17.78 0.64 -5.01
N ILE A 314 -16.48 0.66 -5.32
CA ILE A 314 -15.97 0.96 -6.66
C ILE A 314 -16.03 -0.33 -7.49
N ALA A 315 -17.03 -0.48 -8.36
CA ALA A 315 -17.31 -1.76 -9.01
C ALA A 315 -16.14 -2.28 -9.86
N THR A 316 -15.53 -1.38 -10.64
CA THR A 316 -14.35 -1.62 -11.48
C THR A 316 -13.31 -0.52 -11.23
N PRO A 317 -12.36 -0.71 -10.30
CA PRO A 317 -11.35 0.29 -9.98
C PRO A 317 -10.39 0.53 -11.15
N LEU A 318 -10.08 1.80 -11.39
CA LEU A 318 -9.07 2.24 -12.34
C LEU A 318 -7.72 2.39 -11.63
N VAL A 319 -6.72 1.62 -12.05
CA VAL A 319 -5.45 1.45 -11.35
C VAL A 319 -4.31 2.02 -12.17
N ALA A 320 -3.71 3.12 -11.71
CA ALA A 320 -2.51 3.69 -12.31
C ALA A 320 -1.27 3.12 -11.63
N ILE A 321 -0.40 2.46 -12.41
CA ILE A 321 0.93 2.06 -11.94
C ILE A 321 1.89 3.24 -12.15
N LEU A 322 2.33 3.85 -11.06
CA LEU A 322 3.07 5.09 -11.10
C LEU A 322 4.56 4.91 -11.43
N SER A 323 5.07 5.85 -12.19
CA SER A 323 6.50 6.03 -12.44
C SER A 323 6.81 7.52 -12.65
N ALA A 324 8.06 7.85 -12.98
CA ALA A 324 8.48 9.20 -13.31
C ALA A 324 8.16 9.61 -14.76
N VAL A 325 7.89 8.64 -15.63
CA VAL A 325 7.65 8.82 -17.08
C VAL A 325 6.57 7.87 -17.57
N GLU A 326 6.05 8.11 -18.76
CA GLU A 326 4.92 7.38 -19.35
C GLU A 326 5.34 6.29 -20.34
N THR A 327 6.63 6.26 -20.70
CA THR A 327 7.19 5.30 -21.64
C THR A 327 8.01 4.25 -20.91
N VAL A 328 7.97 3.03 -21.42
CA VAL A 328 8.79 1.93 -20.89
C VAL A 328 10.27 2.24 -21.13
N ASN A 329 11.02 2.41 -20.04
CA ASN A 329 12.44 2.73 -20.07
C ASN A 329 13.18 1.75 -19.16
N PRO A 330 13.99 0.83 -19.71
CA PRO A 330 14.74 -0.16 -18.92
C PRO A 330 15.67 0.42 -17.84
N ARG A 331 16.03 1.71 -17.95
CA ARG A 331 16.83 2.42 -16.94
C ARG A 331 16.01 2.90 -15.74
N ILE A 332 14.68 2.82 -15.81
CA ILE A 332 13.74 3.17 -14.75
C ILE A 332 12.94 1.90 -14.42
N PRO A 333 13.35 1.09 -13.43
CA PRO A 333 12.76 -0.22 -13.16
C PRO A 333 11.23 -0.20 -12.98
N SER A 334 10.68 0.85 -12.36
CA SER A 334 9.24 0.98 -12.16
C SER A 334 8.44 1.04 -13.48
N THR A 335 9.04 1.48 -14.58
CA THR A 335 8.39 1.44 -15.90
C THR A 335 8.30 0.01 -16.46
N ILE A 336 9.28 -0.83 -16.17
CA ILE A 336 9.26 -2.25 -16.54
C ILE A 336 8.23 -2.99 -15.70
N ASP A 337 8.20 -2.72 -14.39
CA ASP A 337 7.22 -3.31 -13.48
C ASP A 337 5.79 -2.92 -13.90
N ALA A 338 5.56 -1.65 -14.25
CA ALA A 338 4.25 -1.20 -14.73
C ALA A 338 3.79 -1.95 -15.98
N ALA A 339 4.65 -2.08 -16.99
CA ALA A 339 4.35 -2.82 -18.20
C ALA A 339 4.05 -4.30 -17.92
N ALA A 340 4.84 -4.92 -17.03
CA ALA A 340 4.64 -6.30 -16.62
C ALA A 340 3.30 -6.49 -15.89
N LEU A 341 2.97 -5.64 -14.91
CA LEU A 341 1.72 -5.69 -14.15
C LEU A 341 0.49 -5.50 -15.05
N CYS A 342 0.54 -4.58 -16.02
CA CYS A 342 -0.54 -4.43 -16.99
C CYS A 342 -0.72 -5.71 -17.82
N LYS A 343 0.38 -6.33 -18.27
CA LYS A 343 0.32 -7.63 -18.97
C LYS A 343 -0.22 -8.76 -18.09
N MET A 344 0.08 -8.75 -16.79
CA MET A 344 -0.47 -9.70 -15.83
C MET A 344 -1.99 -9.54 -15.71
N ALA A 345 -2.50 -8.30 -15.67
CA ALA A 345 -3.94 -8.02 -15.69
C ALA A 345 -4.60 -8.47 -17.01
N ASP A 346 -4.01 -8.17 -18.17
CA ASP A 346 -4.50 -8.66 -19.47
C ASP A 346 -4.65 -10.18 -19.53
N ARG A 347 -3.76 -10.89 -18.82
CA ARG A 347 -3.71 -12.36 -18.76
C ARG A 347 -4.52 -12.94 -17.60
N GLY A 348 -5.25 -12.12 -16.87
CA GLY A 348 -6.11 -12.55 -15.76
C GLY A 348 -5.36 -12.97 -14.49
N GLN A 349 -4.08 -12.65 -14.35
CA GLN A 349 -3.31 -12.87 -13.11
C GLN A 349 -3.63 -11.81 -12.05
N ILE A 350 -4.09 -10.63 -12.48
CA ILE A 350 -4.69 -9.59 -11.64
C ILE A 350 -6.11 -9.40 -12.18
N THR A 351 -7.11 -9.35 -11.31
CA THR A 351 -8.52 -9.35 -11.71
C THR A 351 -9.34 -8.30 -10.99
N GLY A 352 -10.45 -7.89 -11.61
CA GLY A 352 -11.45 -7.02 -10.99
C GLY A 352 -11.18 -5.51 -11.08
N GLY A 353 -10.09 -5.09 -11.73
CA GLY A 353 -9.77 -3.69 -12.02
C GLY A 353 -9.12 -3.53 -13.39
N ILE A 354 -9.08 -2.29 -13.88
CA ILE A 354 -8.43 -1.94 -15.15
C ILE A 354 -7.11 -1.24 -14.80
N LEU A 355 -6.00 -1.79 -15.28
CA LEU A 355 -4.67 -1.27 -15.01
C LEU A 355 -4.15 -0.51 -16.23
N ASP A 356 -3.41 0.56 -15.97
CA ASP A 356 -2.54 1.16 -16.98
C ASP A 356 -1.29 1.76 -16.33
N GLY A 357 -0.21 1.83 -17.11
CA GLY A 357 1.08 2.32 -16.66
C GLY A 357 2.21 1.97 -17.63
N PRO A 358 3.37 2.61 -17.47
CA PRO A 358 3.68 3.57 -16.40
C PRO A 358 2.98 4.92 -16.61
N LEU A 359 2.56 5.56 -15.53
CA LEU A 359 2.00 6.90 -15.55
C LEU A 359 2.73 7.80 -14.54
N ALA A 360 3.07 9.01 -14.95
CA ALA A 360 3.41 10.07 -14.00
C ALA A 360 2.15 10.48 -13.21
N PHE A 361 2.35 11.04 -12.01
CA PHE A 361 1.25 11.36 -11.09
C PHE A 361 0.23 12.33 -11.69
N ASP A 362 0.68 13.38 -12.37
CA ASP A 362 -0.15 14.35 -13.08
C ASP A 362 -1.10 13.67 -14.08
N ASN A 363 -0.58 12.73 -14.88
CA ASN A 363 -1.36 12.01 -15.87
C ASN A 363 -2.30 10.98 -15.26
N ALA A 364 -2.02 10.47 -14.06
CA ALA A 364 -2.89 9.53 -13.39
C ALA A 364 -4.17 10.22 -12.87
N ILE A 365 -4.07 11.49 -12.47
CA ILE A 365 -5.12 12.20 -11.74
C ILE A 365 -5.78 13.36 -12.50
N SER A 366 -5.13 13.93 -13.54
CA SER A 366 -5.67 15.06 -14.32
C SER A 366 -5.98 14.66 -15.79
N PRO A 367 -7.26 14.74 -16.21
CA PRO A 367 -7.62 14.51 -17.61
C PRO A 367 -6.99 15.53 -18.57
N ALA A 368 -6.73 16.76 -18.11
CA ALA A 368 -6.07 17.78 -18.91
C ALA A 368 -4.60 17.43 -19.18
N ALA A 369 -3.85 17.03 -18.15
CA ALA A 369 -2.46 16.60 -18.29
C ALA A 369 -2.33 15.36 -19.20
N ALA A 370 -3.23 14.38 -19.04
CA ALA A 370 -3.27 13.20 -19.90
C ALA A 370 -3.50 13.56 -21.38
N ARG A 371 -4.40 14.51 -21.67
CA ARG A 371 -4.67 14.99 -23.04
C ARG A 371 -3.48 15.75 -23.62
N GLU A 372 -2.85 16.62 -22.85
CA GLU A 372 -1.69 17.41 -23.29
C GLU A 372 -0.51 16.51 -23.71
N LYS A 373 -0.31 15.40 -23.00
CA LYS A 373 0.69 14.38 -23.34
C LYS A 373 0.22 13.34 -24.36
N GLY A 374 -1.01 13.45 -24.88
CA GLY A 374 -1.56 12.55 -25.89
C GLY A 374 -1.81 11.11 -25.40
N ILE A 375 -2.01 10.91 -24.09
CA ILE A 375 -2.19 9.59 -23.50
C ILE A 375 -3.64 9.13 -23.71
N THR A 376 -3.80 8.03 -24.45
CA THR A 376 -5.11 7.40 -24.65
C THR A 376 -5.22 6.18 -23.74
N SER A 377 -5.98 6.32 -22.67
CA SER A 377 -6.11 5.28 -21.65
C SER A 377 -7.44 5.42 -20.89
N PRO A 378 -8.10 4.30 -20.53
CA PRO A 378 -9.29 4.34 -19.67
C PRO A 378 -8.97 4.72 -18.21
N VAL A 379 -7.69 4.71 -17.82
CA VAL A 379 -7.22 5.01 -16.45
C VAL A 379 -6.69 6.44 -16.34
N ALA A 380 -5.96 6.93 -17.35
CA ALA A 380 -5.30 8.22 -17.30
C ALA A 380 -6.28 9.38 -17.05
N GLY A 381 -5.89 10.25 -16.12
CA GLY A 381 -6.63 11.40 -15.64
C GLY A 381 -7.73 11.08 -14.64
N GLN A 382 -7.97 9.79 -14.40
CA GLN A 382 -9.13 9.35 -13.66
C GLN A 382 -8.88 8.08 -12.83
N ALA A 383 -7.66 7.87 -12.35
CA ALA A 383 -7.35 6.74 -11.49
C ALA A 383 -8.13 6.78 -10.16
N ASP A 384 -8.58 5.61 -9.70
CA ASP A 384 -9.09 5.39 -8.34
C ASP A 384 -7.98 4.92 -7.40
N ILE A 385 -7.01 4.14 -7.95
CA ILE A 385 -5.89 3.55 -7.22
C ILE A 385 -4.57 3.99 -7.84
N LEU A 386 -3.66 4.46 -6.99
CA LEU A 386 -2.30 4.84 -7.31
C LEU A 386 -1.33 3.82 -6.69
N VAL A 387 -0.68 3.03 -7.54
CA VAL A 387 0.33 2.06 -7.12
C VAL A 387 1.70 2.70 -7.27
N VAL A 388 2.32 3.04 -6.14
CA VAL A 388 3.64 3.71 -6.11
C VAL A 388 4.78 2.71 -6.36
N PRO A 389 5.95 3.19 -6.84
CA PRO A 389 7.07 2.31 -7.15
C PRO A 389 7.72 1.66 -5.92
N ASP A 390 7.75 2.37 -4.79
CA ASP A 390 8.40 1.99 -3.54
C ASP A 390 7.80 2.76 -2.33
N LEU A 391 8.29 2.42 -1.13
CA LEU A 391 7.84 3.01 0.13
C LEU A 391 8.13 4.50 0.22
N GLU A 392 9.27 4.97 -0.28
CA GLU A 392 9.65 6.39 -0.18
C GLU A 392 8.67 7.25 -0.97
N ALA A 393 8.40 6.86 -2.23
CA ALA A 393 7.41 7.52 -3.07
C ALA A 393 6.01 7.52 -2.43
N GLY A 394 5.58 6.37 -1.90
CA GLY A 394 4.29 6.24 -1.22
C GLY A 394 4.17 7.12 0.02
N ASN A 395 5.17 7.07 0.89
CA ASN A 395 5.18 7.82 2.14
C ASN A 395 5.22 9.33 1.89
N MET A 396 6.07 9.77 0.95
CA MET A 396 6.16 11.18 0.57
C MET A 396 4.86 11.66 -0.07
N LEU A 397 4.24 10.89 -0.96
CA LEU A 397 2.97 11.27 -1.61
C LEU A 397 1.84 11.44 -0.58
N ALA A 398 1.65 10.45 0.29
CA ALA A 398 0.61 10.51 1.33
C ALA A 398 0.81 11.70 2.28
N LYS A 399 2.06 11.96 2.69
CA LYS A 399 2.38 13.11 3.55
C LYS A 399 2.18 14.44 2.85
N GLN A 400 2.59 14.59 1.59
CA GLN A 400 2.35 15.81 0.82
C GLN A 400 0.85 16.12 0.76
N LEU A 401 0.01 15.14 0.44
CA LEU A 401 -1.44 15.34 0.41
C LEU A 401 -2.01 15.68 1.79
N THR A 402 -1.54 15.01 2.85
CA THR A 402 -2.03 15.25 4.22
C THR A 402 -1.65 16.67 4.71
N PHE A 403 -0.40 17.07 4.54
CA PHE A 403 0.13 18.31 5.14
C PHE A 403 -0.01 19.54 4.24
N LEU A 404 0.09 19.40 2.91
CA LEU A 404 -0.04 20.51 1.96
C LEU A 404 -1.46 20.64 1.42
N ALA A 405 -2.11 19.51 1.11
CA ALA A 405 -3.48 19.50 0.56
C ALA A 405 -4.57 19.29 1.62
N ARG A 406 -4.21 19.17 2.90
CA ARG A 406 -5.14 18.95 4.03
C ARG A 406 -6.05 17.73 3.84
N ALA A 407 -5.53 16.71 3.17
CA ALA A 407 -6.25 15.46 2.98
C ALA A 407 -6.38 14.68 4.29
N ASP A 408 -7.50 13.99 4.48
CA ASP A 408 -7.57 12.94 5.49
C ASP A 408 -7.16 11.59 4.87
N ALA A 409 -6.48 10.76 5.66
CA ALA A 409 -5.76 9.59 5.16
C ALA A 409 -6.08 8.34 5.98
N ALA A 410 -7.21 7.66 5.69
CA ALA A 410 -7.55 6.43 6.38
C ALA A 410 -6.61 5.30 5.94
N GLY A 411 -5.84 4.72 6.87
CA GLY A 411 -4.80 3.72 6.60
C GLY A 411 -5.16 2.33 7.11
N VAL A 412 -5.08 1.33 6.25
CA VAL A 412 -5.31 -0.08 6.61
C VAL A 412 -4.27 -0.98 5.94
N VAL A 413 -3.85 -2.03 6.63
CA VAL A 413 -3.09 -3.13 6.05
C VAL A 413 -4.05 -4.25 5.63
N VAL A 414 -3.83 -4.72 4.40
CA VAL A 414 -4.61 -5.72 3.68
C VAL A 414 -3.71 -6.90 3.29
N GLY A 415 -4.31 -8.00 2.81
CA GLY A 415 -3.60 -9.22 2.43
C GLY A 415 -3.38 -10.22 3.59
N ALA A 416 -3.54 -9.79 4.84
CA ALA A 416 -3.61 -10.70 5.99
C ALA A 416 -5.00 -11.33 6.13
N ARG A 417 -5.14 -12.34 7.00
CA ARG A 417 -6.42 -13.02 7.28
C ARG A 417 -7.54 -12.08 7.74
N VAL A 418 -7.19 -10.99 8.42
CA VAL A 418 -8.12 -9.92 8.80
C VAL A 418 -7.49 -8.57 8.48
N PRO A 419 -8.29 -7.52 8.22
CA PRO A 419 -7.78 -6.16 8.09
C PRO A 419 -7.08 -5.69 9.37
N ILE A 420 -5.98 -4.96 9.19
CA ILE A 420 -5.19 -4.42 10.31
C ILE A 420 -5.20 -2.89 10.23
N ILE A 421 -5.73 -2.25 11.25
CA ILE A 421 -5.82 -0.80 11.37
C ILE A 421 -4.46 -0.28 11.86
N LEU A 422 -3.79 0.51 11.03
CA LEU A 422 -2.55 1.19 11.39
C LEU A 422 -2.84 2.67 11.62
N THR A 423 -2.90 3.09 12.88
CA THR A 423 -2.98 4.51 13.23
C THR A 423 -1.60 5.10 13.38
N SER A 424 -1.38 6.28 12.80
CA SER A 424 -0.23 7.13 13.09
C SER A 424 -0.51 8.05 14.28
N ARG A 425 0.55 8.40 15.01
CA ARG A 425 0.47 9.38 16.12
C ARG A 425 0.07 10.77 15.61
N ALA A 426 0.42 11.08 14.36
CA ALA A 426 0.09 12.36 13.72
C ALA A 426 -1.34 12.41 13.14
N ASP A 427 -2.05 11.28 13.12
CA ASP A 427 -3.39 11.24 12.54
C ASP A 427 -4.39 11.99 13.41
N SER A 428 -5.31 12.70 12.74
CA SER A 428 -6.49 13.28 13.38
C SER A 428 -7.41 12.17 13.90
N ASN A 429 -8.27 12.50 14.88
CA ASN A 429 -9.27 11.55 15.37
C ASN A 429 -10.16 11.02 14.22
N ARG A 430 -10.64 11.93 13.37
CA ARG A 430 -11.44 11.59 12.19
C ARG A 430 -10.76 10.55 11.30
N THR A 431 -9.46 10.71 11.03
CA THR A 431 -8.67 9.75 10.25
C THR A 431 -8.67 8.37 10.89
N ARG A 432 -8.51 8.28 12.22
CA ARG A 432 -8.50 7.00 12.94
C ARG A 432 -9.86 6.30 12.91
N ILE A 433 -10.94 7.06 13.09
CA ILE A 433 -12.31 6.56 12.97
C ILE A 433 -12.57 6.06 11.54
N ALA A 434 -12.12 6.82 10.52
CA ALA A 434 -12.26 6.42 9.13
C ALA A 434 -11.49 5.13 8.83
N SER A 435 -10.27 4.95 9.34
CA SER A 435 -9.53 3.68 9.22
C SER A 435 -10.30 2.50 9.81
N CYS A 436 -10.97 2.69 10.96
CA CYS A 436 -11.80 1.66 11.57
C CYS A 436 -13.03 1.32 10.70
N ALA A 437 -13.68 2.33 10.12
CA ALA A 437 -14.82 2.14 9.23
C ALA A 437 -14.42 1.37 7.95
N VAL A 438 -13.31 1.74 7.31
CA VAL A 438 -12.77 1.05 6.13
C VAL A 438 -12.43 -0.40 6.46
N ALA A 439 -11.73 -0.65 7.57
CA ALA A 439 -11.38 -2.00 8.00
C ALA A 439 -12.62 -2.86 8.29
N ALA A 440 -13.64 -2.30 8.96
CA ALA A 440 -14.87 -3.01 9.27
C ALA A 440 -15.66 -3.40 8.01
N LEU A 441 -15.77 -2.47 7.05
CA LEU A 441 -16.43 -2.74 5.77
C LEU A 441 -15.69 -3.82 4.96
N LEU A 442 -14.36 -3.79 4.95
CA LEU A 442 -13.55 -4.81 4.28
C LEU A 442 -13.77 -6.20 4.91
N ALA A 443 -13.71 -6.31 6.24
CA ALA A 443 -13.87 -7.59 6.95
C ALA A 443 -15.24 -8.25 6.74
N ARG A 444 -16.30 -7.47 6.49
CA ARG A 444 -17.63 -8.04 6.20
C ARG A 444 -17.75 -8.60 4.80
N ARG A 445 -17.10 -7.97 3.82
CA ARG A 445 -17.14 -8.46 2.44
C ARG A 445 -16.42 -9.80 2.27
N THR A 446 -15.36 -10.01 3.05
CA THR A 446 -14.68 -11.32 3.07
C THR A 446 -15.58 -12.43 3.61
N ASP A 447 -16.54 -12.13 4.50
CA ASP A 447 -17.50 -13.13 4.99
C ASP A 447 -18.52 -13.52 3.91
N THR A 448 -19.05 -12.53 3.18
CA THR A 448 -20.06 -12.77 2.15
C THR A 448 -19.47 -13.48 0.93
N GLY A 449 -18.19 -13.28 0.64
CA GLY A 449 -17.45 -14.02 -0.39
C GLY A 449 -17.19 -15.49 -0.03
N ASN A 450 -16.94 -15.80 1.25
CA ASN A 450 -16.69 -17.17 1.71
C ASN A 450 -17.97 -17.98 1.99
N GLY A 451 -19.14 -17.32 2.05
CA GLY A 451 -20.43 -17.95 2.38
C GLY A 451 -21.17 -18.64 1.23
N THR A 452 -20.64 -18.67 0.00
CA THR A 452 -21.32 -19.28 -1.17
C THR A 452 -20.72 -20.61 -1.63
N GLY A 453 -19.75 -21.18 -0.88
CA GLY A 453 -19.07 -22.43 -1.24
C GLY A 453 -19.47 -23.69 -0.46
N ALA A 454 -20.35 -23.61 0.54
CA ALA A 454 -20.76 -24.76 1.33
C ALA A 454 -22.27 -25.02 1.14
N SER A 455 -22.60 -25.84 0.13
CA SER A 455 -23.88 -26.56 0.17
C SER A 455 -23.82 -27.55 1.34
N PRO A 456 -24.82 -27.58 2.23
CA PRO A 456 -24.92 -28.65 3.21
C PRO A 456 -25.22 -29.94 2.43
N GLY A 457 -24.33 -30.93 2.54
CA GLY A 457 -24.63 -32.28 2.08
C GLY A 457 -25.86 -32.81 2.81
N GLY A 458 -26.89 -33.12 2.03
CA GLY A 458 -28.04 -33.94 2.38
C GLY A 458 -28.16 -35.04 1.35
#